data_AF-Q5BTJ3-F1
#
_entry.id   AF-Q5BTJ3-F1
#
_cell.length_a   1.000
_cell.length_b   1.000
_cell.length_c   1.000
_cell.angle_alpha   90.00
_cell.angle_beta   90.00
_cell.angle_gamma   90.00
#
_symmetry.space_group_name_H-M   'P 1'
#
loop_
_entity.id
_entity.type
_entity.pdbx_description
1 polymer ?
#
loop_
_entity_poly.entity_id
_entity_poly.type
_entity_poly.pdbx_seq_one_letter_code
_entity_poly.pdbx_strand_id
1 'polypeptide(L)'
;MLIRTCVKAICKRIFHKNPNVSIRAITLLDACSKNCGKSFNRELASKDFSQSIKRNFSNLQRIPSLKLIEIFEKWADEFKNDSELAYINLLIFTIIIL
;
A
#
# COMPACT_ATOMS: atom_id res chain seq x y z
N MET A 1 -7.01 15.44 -7.53
CA MET A 1 -7.65 15.56 -6.19
C MET A 1 -8.37 14.28 -5.75
N LEU A 2 -9.15 13.62 -6.61
CA LEU A 2 -9.93 12.42 -6.25
C LEU A 2 -9.08 11.19 -5.83
N ILE A 3 -7.97 10.93 -6.51
CA ILE A 3 -7.10 9.76 -6.26
C ILE A 3 -6.57 9.74 -4.83
N ARG A 4 -6.05 10.87 -4.35
CA ARG A 4 -5.53 11.02 -2.98
C ARG A 4 -6.59 10.75 -1.92
N THR A 5 -7.82 11.22 -2.13
CA THR A 5 -8.92 10.95 -1.20
C THR A 5 -9.32 9.48 -1.21
N CYS A 6 -9.30 8.84 -2.39
CA CYS A 6 -9.57 7.42 -2.54
C CYS A 6 -8.54 6.56 -1.80
N VAL A 7 -7.24 6.80 -2.03
CA VAL A 7 -6.15 6.08 -1.35
C VAL A 7 -6.27 6.24 0.17
N LYS A 8 -6.52 7.46 0.67
CA LYS A 8 -6.75 7.70 2.11
C LYS A 8 -7.93 6.92 2.67
N ALA A 9 -9.04 6.87 1.94
CA ALA A 9 -10.23 6.11 2.35
C ALA A 9 -9.94 4.60 2.41
N ILE A 10 -9.19 4.07 1.44
CA ILE A 10 -8.76 2.67 1.43
C ILE A 10 -7.82 2.39 2.60
N CYS A 11 -6.80 3.22 2.84
CA CYS A 11 -5.88 3.08 3.98
C CYS A 11 -6.64 3.02 5.32
N LYS A 12 -7.67 3.86 5.51
CA LYS A 12 -8.50 3.81 6.72
C LYS A 12 -9.19 2.45 6.93
N ARG A 13 -9.52 1.74 5.84
CA ARG A 13 -10.14 0.40 5.87
C ARG A 13 -9.11 -0.72 6.03
N ILE A 14 -7.87 -0.54 5.57
CA ILE A 14 -6.77 -1.50 5.79
C ILE A 14 -6.50 -1.69 7.29
N PHE A 15 -6.52 -0.61 8.07
CA PHE A 15 -6.25 -0.65 9.52
C PHE A 15 -7.52 -0.85 10.37
N HIS A 16 -8.54 -1.49 9.82
CA HIS A 16 -9.78 -1.75 10.54
C HIS A 16 -9.61 -2.88 11.57
N LYS A 17 -10.39 -2.83 12.67
CA LYS A 17 -10.34 -3.86 13.73
C LYS A 17 -10.78 -5.25 13.26
N ASN A 18 -11.63 -5.30 12.24
CA ASN A 18 -12.09 -6.56 11.64
C ASN A 18 -11.13 -6.98 10.52
N PRO A 19 -10.44 -8.13 10.63
CA PRO A 19 -9.43 -8.57 9.67
C PRO A 19 -10.00 -8.82 8.26
N ASN A 20 -11.27 -9.21 8.15
CA ASN A 20 -11.92 -9.42 6.85
C ASN A 20 -12.10 -8.09 6.08
N VAL A 21 -12.34 -6.99 6.81
CA VAL A 21 -12.42 -5.65 6.21
C VAL A 21 -11.04 -5.21 5.73
N SER A 22 -10.01 -5.44 6.55
CA SER A 22 -8.62 -5.14 6.21
C SER A 22 -8.17 -5.88 4.95
N ILE A 23 -8.39 -7.19 4.89
CA ILE A 23 -8.00 -8.01 3.73
C ILE A 23 -8.70 -7.53 2.46
N ARG A 24 -10.01 -7.27 2.51
CA ARG A 24 -10.76 -6.76 1.34
C ARG A 24 -10.26 -5.40 0.89
N ALA A 25 -9.91 -4.51 1.82
CA ALA A 25 -9.35 -3.21 1.50
C ALA A 25 -7.95 -3.32 0.87
N ILE A 26 -7.13 -4.26 1.36
CA ILE A 26 -5.83 -4.58 0.79
C ILE A 26 -5.97 -5.13 -0.64
N THR A 27 -6.90 -6.06 -0.87
CA THR A 27 -7.20 -6.58 -2.23
C THR A 27 -7.71 -5.49 -3.17
N LEU A 28 -8.57 -4.59 -2.67
CA LEU A 28 -9.04 -3.45 -3.44
C LEU A 28 -7.89 -2.51 -3.82
N LEU A 29 -6.96 -2.25 -2.90
CA LEU A 29 -5.78 -1.43 -3.16
C LEU A 29 -4.92 -2.02 -4.29
N ASP A 30 -4.69 -3.33 -4.26
CA ASP A 30 -3.97 -4.05 -5.32
C ASP A 30 -4.68 -3.97 -6.67
N ALA A 31 -6.01 -4.15 -6.69
CA ALA A 31 -6.79 -3.98 -7.90
C ALA A 31 -6.71 -2.53 -8.44
N CYS A 32 -6.78 -1.51 -7.58
CA CYS A 32 -6.66 -0.12 -8.00
C CYS A 32 -5.27 0.21 -8.58
N SER A 33 -4.20 -0.32 -7.99
CA SER A 33 -2.82 -0.19 -8.50
C SER A 33 -2.70 -0.68 -9.94
N LYS A 34 -3.32 -1.82 -10.24
CA LYS A 34 -3.27 -2.45 -11.58
C LYS A 34 -4.19 -1.79 -12.60
N ASN A 35 -5.35 -1.29 -12.18
CA ASN A 35 -6.38 -0.80 -13.10
C ASN A 35 -6.38 0.72 -13.31
N CYS A 36 -5.85 1.52 -12.38
CA CYS A 36 -5.93 2.99 -12.43
C CYS A 36 -4.70 3.66 -13.07
N GLY A 37 -3.69 2.88 -13.46
CA GLY A 37 -2.49 3.34 -14.18
C GLY A 37 -1.56 4.24 -13.34
N LYS A 38 -0.59 4.87 -14.03
CA LYS A 38 0.54 5.57 -13.38
C LYS A 38 0.13 6.70 -12.42
N SER A 39 -1.01 7.35 -12.65
CA SER A 39 -1.51 8.43 -11.79
C SER A 39 -1.83 7.95 -10.37
N PHE A 40 -2.35 6.71 -10.24
CA PHE A 40 -2.61 6.09 -8.94
C PHE A 40 -1.30 5.62 -8.29
N ASN A 41 -0.40 5.03 -9.08
CA ASN A 41 0.87 4.53 -8.59
C ASN A 41 1.77 5.66 -8.05
N ARG A 42 1.73 6.86 -8.65
CA ARG A 42 2.40 8.05 -8.08
C ARG A 42 1.87 8.43 -6.69
N GLU A 43 0.57 8.28 -6.43
CA GLU A 43 0.02 8.54 -5.09
C GLU A 43 0.44 7.44 -4.10
N LEU A 44 0.54 6.18 -4.53
CA LEU A 44 1.09 5.09 -3.71
C LEU A 44 2.59 5.30 -3.40
N ALA A 45 3.32 5.97 -4.30
CA ALA A 45 4.71 6.40 -4.09
C ALA A 45 4.84 7.64 -3.19
N SER A 46 3.74 8.23 -2.74
CA SER A 46 3.78 9.47 -1.95
C SER A 46 4.26 9.23 -0.53
N LYS A 47 5.01 10.19 0.02
CA LYS A 47 5.48 10.17 1.43
C LYS A 47 4.32 10.04 2.42
N ASP A 48 3.18 10.65 2.13
CA ASP A 48 1.99 10.61 2.99
C ASP A 48 1.46 9.18 3.14
N PHE A 49 1.34 8.45 2.01
CA PHE A 49 0.91 7.05 2.02
C PHE A 49 1.87 6.22 2.87
N SER A 50 3.17 6.41 2.66
CA SER A 50 4.20 5.64 3.31
C SER A 50 4.27 5.81 4.81
N GLN A 51 4.21 7.06 5.26
CA GLN A 51 4.18 7.36 6.68
C GLN A 51 2.90 6.81 7.32
N SER A 52 1.78 6.86 6.60
CA SER A 52 0.52 6.27 7.08
C SER A 52 0.64 4.75 7.25
N ILE A 53 1.26 4.04 6.31
CA ILE A 53 1.47 2.59 6.46
C ILE A 53 2.41 2.32 7.63
N LYS A 54 3.59 2.94 7.66
CA LYS A 54 4.59 2.73 8.72
C LYS A 54 4.03 2.97 10.13
N ARG A 55 3.23 4.03 10.31
CA ARG A 55 2.64 4.38 11.62
C ARG A 55 1.60 3.35 12.11
N ASN A 56 0.90 2.68 11.19
CA ASN A 56 -0.22 1.83 11.54
C ASN A 56 0.06 0.34 11.32
N PHE A 57 1.20 -0.02 10.72
CA PHE A 57 1.51 -1.40 10.38
C PHE A 57 1.56 -2.33 11.60
N SER A 58 2.14 -1.85 12.71
CA SER A 58 2.19 -2.58 13.98
C SER A 58 0.80 -2.89 14.58
N ASN A 59 -0.23 -2.15 14.17
CA ASN A 59 -1.60 -2.36 14.64
C ASN A 59 -2.38 -3.38 13.79
N LEU A 60 -1.82 -3.86 12.67
CA LEU A 60 -2.45 -4.88 11.84
C LEU A 60 -2.43 -6.24 12.52
N GLN A 61 -3.50 -7.00 12.34
CA GLN A 61 -3.53 -8.40 12.71
C GLN A 61 -2.60 -9.21 11.79
N ARG A 62 -2.13 -10.37 12.26
CA ARG A 62 -1.14 -11.22 11.57
C ARG A 62 -1.49 -11.57 10.13
N ILE A 63 -2.75 -11.92 9.84
CA ILE A 63 -3.15 -12.35 8.49
C ILE A 63 -3.17 -11.15 7.51
N PRO A 64 -3.85 -10.02 7.82
CA PRO A 64 -3.76 -8.79 7.03
C PRO A 64 -2.33 -8.26 6.82
N SER A 65 -1.46 -8.33 7.84
CA SER A 65 -0.08 -7.82 7.72
C SER A 65 0.74 -8.64 6.71
N LEU A 66 0.64 -9.97 6.76
CA LEU A 66 1.26 -10.86 5.76
C LEU A 66 0.75 -10.58 4.35
N LYS A 67 -0.56 -10.36 4.19
CA LYS A 67 -1.14 -10.06 2.87
C LYS A 67 -0.66 -8.72 2.31
N LEU A 68 -0.51 -7.72 3.19
CA LEU A 68 -0.01 -6.41 2.80
C LEU A 68 1.47 -6.47 2.38
N ILE A 69 2.30 -7.25 3.09
CA ILE A 69 3.69 -7.54 2.71
C ILE A 69 3.75 -8.20 1.33
N GLU A 70 2.96 -9.24 1.09
CA GLU A 70 2.94 -9.97 -0.19
C GLU A 70 2.64 -9.05 -1.39
N ILE A 71 1.67 -8.14 -1.24
CA ILE A 71 1.32 -7.19 -2.30
C ILE A 71 2.43 -6.16 -2.52
N PHE A 72 3.07 -5.72 -1.45
CA PHE A 72 4.22 -4.82 -1.55
C PHE A 72 5.40 -5.50 -2.25
N GLU A 73 5.79 -6.71 -1.87
CA GLU A 73 6.84 -7.46 -2.56
C GLU A 73 6.53 -7.63 -4.06
N LYS A 74 5.27 -7.91 -4.40
CA LYS A 74 4.82 -7.96 -5.78
C LYS A 74 4.99 -6.63 -6.51
N TRP A 75 4.58 -5.53 -5.89
CA TRP A 75 4.73 -4.19 -6.45
C TRP A 75 6.18 -3.78 -6.59
N ALA A 76 7.06 -4.22 -5.69
CA ALA A 76 8.50 -3.96 -5.80
C ALA A 76 9.08 -4.49 -7.12
N ASP A 77 8.70 -5.72 -7.48
CA ASP A 77 9.12 -6.36 -8.73
C ASP A 77 8.44 -5.72 -9.96
N GLU A 78 7.15 -5.38 -9.86
CA GLU A 78 6.41 -4.74 -10.95
C GLU A 78 6.90 -3.31 -11.26
N PHE A 79 7.33 -2.56 -10.25
CA PHE A 79 7.76 -1.16 -10.39
C PHE A 79 9.27 -0.96 -10.51
N LYS A 80 10.08 -2.03 -10.48
CA LYS A 80 11.55 -1.95 -10.53
C LYS A 80 12.11 -1.21 -11.75
N ASN A 81 11.37 -1.19 -12.86
CA ASN A 81 11.80 -0.59 -14.12
C ASN A 81 11.34 0.86 -14.31
N ASP A 82 10.51 1.40 -13.41
CA ASP A 82 9.98 2.77 -13.54
C ASP A 82 10.69 3.69 -12.52
N SER A 83 11.59 4.53 -13.02
CA SER A 83 12.48 5.39 -12.22
C SER A 83 11.72 6.36 -11.31
N GLU A 84 10.47 6.72 -11.65
CA GLU A 84 9.62 7.56 -10.81
C GLU A 84 8.92 6.78 -9.68
N LEU A 85 8.72 5.47 -9.86
CA LEU A 85 8.07 4.59 -8.88
C LEU A 85 9.07 3.82 -8.02
N ALA A 86 10.37 3.98 -8.28
CA ALA A 86 11.47 3.45 -7.46
C ALA A 86 11.41 3.89 -5.98
N TYR A 87 10.68 4.96 -5.65
CA TYR A 87 10.44 5.37 -4.26
C TYR A 87 9.51 4.42 -3.49
N ILE A 88 8.60 3.69 -4.17
CA ILE A 88 7.79 2.62 -3.57
C ILE A 88 8.71 1.47 -3.12
N ASN A 89 9.73 1.15 -3.91
CA ASN A 89 10.72 0.13 -3.56
C ASN A 89 11.44 0.47 -2.24
N LEU A 90 11.90 1.72 -2.07
CA LEU A 90 12.54 2.17 -0.83
C LEU A 90 11.62 2.05 0.41
N LEU A 91 10.30 2.15 0.18
CA LEU A 91 9.29 2.03 1.23
C LEU A 91 9.21 0.64 1.83
N ILE A 92 9.26 -0.35 0.96
CA ILE A 92 9.12 -1.77 1.25
C ILE A 92 10.31 -2.20 2.09
N PHE A 93 11.51 -1.80 1.68
CA PHE A 93 12.74 -2.01 2.45
C PHE A 93 12.70 -1.34 3.84
N THR A 94 12.06 -0.17 3.99
CA THR A 94 12.01 0.56 5.27
C THR A 94 10.93 0.04 6.23
N ILE A 95 9.87 -0.60 5.73
CA ILE A 95 8.74 -1.11 6.54
C ILE A 95 8.92 -2.60 6.88
N ILE A 96 9.64 -3.38 6.08
CA ILE A 96 9.88 -4.82 6.30
C ILE A 96 11.11 -5.09 7.19
N ILE A 97 12.08 -4.17 7.29
CA ILE A 97 13.36 -4.36 8.01
C ILE A 97 13.33 -3.79 9.47
N LEU A 98 12.18 -3.29 9.95
CA LEU A 98 11.92 -2.96 11.36
C LEU A 98 10.87 -3.91 11.93
#